data_AF-A0AAW0BVH7-F1
#
_entry.id   AF-A0AAW0BVH7-F1
#
_cell.length_a   1.000
_cell.length_b   1.000
_cell.length_c   1.000
_cell.angle_alpha   90.00
_cell.angle_beta   90.00
_cell.angle_gamma   90.00
#
_symmetry.space_group_name_H-M   'P 1'
#
loop_
_entity.id
_entity.type
_entity.pdbx_description
1 polymer ?
#
loop_
_entity_poly.entity_id
_entity_poly.type
_entity_poly.pdbx_seq_one_letter_code
_entity_poly.pdbx_strand_id
1 'polypeptide(L)'
;MTRVDTEQDSLPESPRTTLPCPLEIQDRIIDFGHNNDSFLFACSLVCKSWLPAARYHIFGKRPRPYQGSTRNRIVALCHLLDQPYCTIATYIKHLRVVTRHDGSNYYYDRKSRQLEVISMSLAKHSALRLNALDLDVGIDDLEELSGVKNLSSLTSLNLCVRIDGYNKTDLSSDIIQVFMLMSEMKELESLTLKIAYDEYGQGSIPVHAPQPGAFTKLSFQKLRKLTLRSAVYLLPWLMDQSLVYAPELTYVFLHINHDNSVDCAVLQQFLDTVCSRRVENLILRSAGSELPGELLVCLLA
;
A
#
# COMPACT_ATOMS: atom_id res chain seq x y z
N MET A 1 6.58 -54.14 -67.45
CA MET A 1 6.04 -53.05 -68.30
C MET A 1 4.95 -52.37 -67.48
N THR A 2 5.34 -51.45 -66.61
CA THR A 2 4.42 -50.56 -65.87
C THR A 2 5.21 -49.31 -65.52
N ARG A 3 4.99 -48.28 -66.34
CA ARG A 3 5.32 -46.87 -66.11
C ARG A 3 4.49 -46.43 -64.90
N VAL A 4 5.12 -45.89 -63.86
CA VAL A 4 4.43 -45.17 -62.78
C VAL A 4 4.86 -43.73 -62.87
N ASP A 5 3.85 -42.89 -62.99
CA ASP A 5 3.89 -41.52 -63.46
C ASP A 5 4.38 -40.54 -62.38
N THR A 6 5.29 -39.68 -62.83
CA THR A 6 5.31 -38.22 -62.66
C THR A 6 5.06 -37.65 -61.26
N GLU A 7 6.19 -37.40 -60.57
CA GLU A 7 6.33 -36.38 -59.53
C GLU A 7 5.79 -35.03 -60.04
N GLN A 8 4.66 -34.61 -59.49
CA GLN A 8 4.12 -33.27 -59.68
C GLN A 8 4.66 -32.42 -58.51
N ASP A 9 5.84 -31.86 -58.75
CA ASP A 9 6.58 -30.97 -57.86
C ASP A 9 5.76 -29.69 -57.61
N SER A 10 4.95 -29.70 -56.54
CA SER A 10 4.13 -28.57 -56.13
C SER A 10 5.02 -27.46 -55.60
N LEU A 11 5.14 -26.38 -56.37
CA LEU A 11 5.82 -25.14 -55.98
C LEU A 11 5.40 -24.70 -54.56
N PRO A 12 6.35 -24.30 -53.69
CA PRO A 12 6.03 -23.85 -52.35
C PRO A 12 5.16 -22.60 -52.41
N GLU A 13 3.91 -22.71 -51.94
CA GLU A 13 3.01 -21.55 -51.78
C GLU A 13 3.76 -20.44 -51.02
N SER A 14 3.91 -19.27 -51.66
CA SER A 14 4.49 -18.11 -50.99
C SER A 14 3.78 -17.87 -49.66
N PRO A 15 4.53 -17.59 -48.56
CA PRO A 15 3.94 -17.38 -47.25
C PRO A 15 2.92 -16.25 -47.35
N ARG A 16 1.64 -16.58 -47.18
CA ARG A 16 0.55 -15.60 -47.18
C ARG A 16 0.84 -14.61 -46.07
N THR A 17 1.18 -13.39 -46.44
CA THR A 17 1.39 -12.28 -45.51
C THR A 17 0.04 -11.91 -44.93
N THR A 18 -0.35 -12.58 -43.84
CA THR A 18 -1.49 -12.14 -43.04
C THR A 18 -1.20 -10.73 -42.56
N LEU A 19 -2.01 -9.77 -42.98
CA LEU A 19 -1.87 -8.39 -42.51
C LEU A 19 -1.95 -8.40 -40.98
N PRO A 20 -0.94 -7.86 -40.27
CA PRO A 20 -0.97 -7.83 -38.82
C PRO A 20 -2.18 -7.03 -38.36
N CYS A 21 -2.89 -7.57 -37.36
CA CYS A 21 -4.03 -6.89 -36.74
C CYS A 21 -3.61 -5.48 -36.28
N PRO A 22 -4.35 -4.40 -36.59
CA PRO A 22 -4.01 -3.05 -36.15
C PRO A 22 -3.88 -2.96 -34.62
N LEU A 23 -2.93 -2.17 -34.12
CA LEU A 23 -2.64 -2.07 -32.67
C LEU A 23 -3.86 -1.58 -31.87
N GLU A 24 -4.67 -0.70 -32.45
CA GLU A 24 -5.88 -0.16 -31.83
C GLU A 24 -6.92 -1.26 -31.53
N ILE A 25 -6.98 -2.28 -32.38
CA ILE A 25 -7.86 -3.43 -32.17
C ILE A 25 -7.29 -4.34 -31.08
N GLN A 26 -5.97 -4.54 -31.05
CA GLN A 26 -5.28 -5.31 -30.01
C GLN A 26 -5.54 -4.69 -28.63
N ASP A 27 -5.34 -3.37 -28.50
CA ASP A 27 -5.55 -2.63 -27.25
C ASP A 27 -7.01 -2.70 -26.81
N ARG A 28 -7.99 -2.53 -27.72
CA ARG A 28 -9.41 -2.67 -27.38
C ARG A 28 -9.78 -4.07 -26.88
N ILE A 29 -9.18 -5.13 -27.42
CA ILE A 29 -9.41 -6.51 -26.96
C ILE A 29 -8.89 -6.68 -25.52
N ILE A 30 -7.67 -6.20 -25.26
CA ILE A 30 -7.04 -6.28 -23.93
C ILE A 30 -7.83 -5.43 -22.92
N ASP A 31 -8.19 -4.20 -23.29
CA ASP A 31 -9.00 -3.28 -22.48
C ASP A 31 -10.37 -3.87 -22.17
N PHE A 32 -11.03 -4.54 -23.11
CA PHE A 32 -12.31 -5.19 -22.84
C PHE A 32 -12.19 -6.24 -21.72
N GLY A 33 -11.09 -6.99 -21.71
CA GLY A 33 -10.81 -8.00 -20.70
C GLY A 33 -10.10 -7.51 -19.44
N HIS A 34 -9.91 -6.19 -19.25
CA HIS A 34 -9.06 -5.66 -18.18
C HIS A 34 -9.48 -6.11 -16.79
N ASN A 35 -10.72 -6.52 -16.52
CA ASN A 35 -11.15 -6.99 -15.19
C ASN A 35 -10.94 -8.50 -14.94
N ASN A 36 -10.56 -9.27 -15.98
CA ASN A 36 -10.36 -10.71 -15.91
C ASN A 36 -8.87 -11.05 -15.98
N ASP A 37 -8.26 -11.38 -14.84
CA ASP A 37 -6.83 -11.66 -14.77
C ASP A 37 -6.43 -12.88 -15.61
N SER A 38 -7.24 -13.94 -15.63
CA SER A 38 -6.99 -15.13 -16.47
C SER A 38 -6.98 -14.79 -17.95
N PHE A 39 -7.87 -13.90 -18.40
CA PHE A 39 -7.89 -13.39 -19.77
C PHE A 39 -6.61 -12.60 -20.08
N LEU A 40 -6.20 -11.68 -19.20
CA LEU A 40 -4.97 -10.90 -19.40
C LEU A 40 -3.71 -11.76 -19.43
N PHE A 41 -3.64 -12.80 -18.59
CA PHE A 41 -2.55 -13.77 -18.65
C PHE A 41 -2.53 -14.52 -19.99
N ALA A 42 -3.68 -14.95 -20.50
CA ALA A 42 -3.76 -15.56 -21.83
C ALA A 42 -3.31 -14.58 -22.93
N CYS A 43 -3.78 -13.33 -22.89
CA CYS A 43 -3.36 -12.26 -23.82
C CYS A 43 -1.84 -12.04 -23.81
N SER A 44 -1.21 -12.12 -22.63
CA SER A 44 0.24 -11.94 -22.50
C SER A 44 1.07 -13.02 -23.23
N LEU A 45 0.44 -14.16 -23.55
CA LEU A 45 1.07 -15.29 -24.23
C LEU A 45 0.77 -15.33 -25.74
N VAL A 46 -0.17 -14.53 -26.24
CA VAL A 46 -0.58 -14.53 -27.66
C VAL A 46 0.57 -14.10 -28.56
N CYS A 47 1.14 -12.92 -28.30
CA CYS A 47 2.30 -12.41 -29.04
C CYS A 47 3.04 -11.30 -28.26
N LYS A 48 4.24 -10.93 -28.74
CA LYS A 48 5.10 -9.94 -28.07
C LYS A 48 4.51 -8.53 -28.04
N SER A 49 3.68 -8.15 -29.02
CA SER A 49 3.07 -6.81 -29.06
C SER A 49 1.97 -6.63 -28.03
N TRP A 50 1.30 -7.70 -27.59
CA TRP A 50 0.24 -7.64 -26.58
C TRP A 50 0.80 -7.57 -25.15
N LEU A 51 2.03 -8.03 -24.98
CA LEU A 51 2.65 -8.19 -23.66
C LEU A 51 2.72 -6.89 -22.85
N PRO A 52 3.13 -5.72 -23.40
CA PRO A 52 3.15 -4.46 -22.64
C PRO A 52 1.76 -4.04 -22.13
N ALA A 53 0.74 -4.09 -22.98
CA ALA A 53 -0.63 -3.72 -22.63
C ALA A 53 -1.23 -4.67 -21.60
N ALA A 54 -1.05 -5.99 -21.78
CA ALA A 54 -1.49 -6.98 -20.80
C ALA A 54 -0.80 -6.78 -19.45
N ARG A 55 0.51 -6.54 -19.42
CA ARG A 55 1.27 -6.26 -18.18
C ARG A 55 0.84 -4.97 -17.51
N TYR A 56 0.56 -3.92 -18.28
CA TYR A 56 0.04 -2.67 -17.75
C TYR A 56 -1.25 -2.91 -16.95
N HIS A 57 -2.18 -3.69 -17.48
CA HIS A 57 -3.42 -4.02 -16.78
C HIS A 57 -3.23 -5.00 -15.62
N ILE A 58 -2.31 -5.97 -15.74
CA ILE A 58 -2.03 -6.93 -14.66
C ILE A 58 -1.39 -6.24 -13.45
N PHE A 59 -0.38 -5.39 -13.68
CA PHE A 59 0.44 -4.80 -12.61
C PHE A 59 0.04 -3.35 -12.23
N GLY A 60 -0.78 -2.70 -13.05
CA GLY A 60 -1.31 -1.35 -12.79
C GLY A 60 -2.56 -1.34 -11.91
N LYS A 61 -3.20 -2.49 -11.68
CA LYS A 61 -4.30 -2.59 -10.71
C LYS A 61 -3.77 -2.47 -9.29
N ARG A 62 -4.57 -1.85 -8.42
CA ARG A 62 -4.32 -1.93 -6.97
C ARG A 62 -4.37 -3.40 -6.54
N PRO A 63 -3.43 -3.86 -5.70
CA PRO A 63 -3.43 -5.21 -5.18
C PRO A 63 -4.77 -5.45 -4.51
N ARG A 64 -5.48 -6.51 -4.92
CA ARG A 64 -6.67 -6.92 -4.18
C ARG A 64 -6.23 -7.25 -2.74
N PRO A 65 -7.03 -6.94 -1.72
CA PRO A 65 -6.79 -7.41 -0.36
C PRO A 65 -6.78 -8.94 -0.37
N TYR A 66 -5.60 -9.51 -0.55
CA TYR A 66 -5.34 -10.93 -0.68
C TYR A 66 -5.60 -11.65 0.65
N GLN A 67 -6.17 -12.85 0.59
CA GLN A 67 -6.55 -13.71 1.71
C GLN A 67 -5.58 -14.90 1.90
N GLY A 68 -4.27 -14.72 1.72
CA GLY A 68 -3.33 -15.82 1.94
C GLY A 68 -1.86 -15.43 1.98
N SER A 69 -1.04 -16.37 2.45
CA SER A 69 0.39 -16.18 2.75
C SER A 69 1.18 -15.58 1.58
N THR A 70 1.55 -14.32 1.75
CA THR A 70 2.34 -13.50 0.81
C THR A 70 3.84 -13.80 0.86
N ARG A 71 4.29 -14.54 1.89
CA ARG A 71 5.70 -14.74 2.25
C ARG A 71 6.56 -15.17 1.05
N ASN A 72 6.23 -16.33 0.49
CA ASN A 72 7.01 -16.95 -0.57
C ASN A 72 6.90 -16.20 -1.89
N ARG A 73 5.79 -15.48 -2.10
CA ARG A 73 5.54 -14.75 -3.34
C ARG A 73 6.35 -13.47 -3.43
N ILE A 74 6.50 -12.78 -2.32
CA ILE A 74 7.33 -11.57 -2.23
C ILE A 74 8.79 -11.92 -2.46
N VAL A 75 9.29 -12.98 -1.80
CA VAL A 75 10.66 -13.45 -2.01
C VAL A 75 10.86 -13.90 -3.46
N ALA A 76 9.91 -14.63 -4.04
CA ALA A 76 9.95 -15.00 -5.46
C ALA A 76 9.91 -13.77 -6.39
N LEU A 77 9.14 -12.74 -6.06
CA LEU A 77 9.11 -11.48 -6.79
C LEU A 77 10.47 -10.77 -6.70
N CYS A 78 11.08 -10.68 -5.53
CA CYS A 78 12.42 -10.12 -5.36
C CYS A 78 13.45 -10.87 -6.21
N HIS A 79 13.45 -12.20 -6.16
CA HIS A 79 14.31 -13.03 -7.02
C HIS A 79 14.06 -12.81 -8.51
N LEU A 80 12.80 -12.60 -8.92
CA LEU A 80 12.45 -12.29 -10.29
C LEU A 80 12.93 -10.89 -10.69
N LEU A 81 12.79 -9.89 -9.82
CA LEU A 81 13.29 -8.53 -10.04
C LEU A 81 14.82 -8.53 -10.17
N ASP A 82 15.51 -9.37 -9.42
CA ASP A 82 16.96 -9.51 -9.48
C ASP A 82 17.50 -10.16 -10.76
N GLN A 83 16.64 -10.75 -11.61
CA GLN A 83 17.07 -11.29 -12.89
C GLN A 83 17.46 -10.16 -13.85
N PRO A 84 18.60 -10.27 -14.57
CA PRO A 84 19.11 -9.20 -15.45
C PRO A 84 18.16 -8.85 -16.61
N TYR A 85 17.27 -9.78 -16.98
CA TYR A 85 16.30 -9.63 -18.06
C TYR A 85 14.87 -9.39 -17.55
N CYS A 86 14.72 -9.03 -16.28
CA CYS A 86 13.43 -8.73 -15.69
C CYS A 86 12.82 -7.47 -16.32
N THR A 87 11.76 -7.66 -17.10
CA THR A 87 11.07 -6.56 -17.79
C THR A 87 9.77 -6.16 -17.11
N ILE A 88 9.41 -6.79 -15.97
CA ILE A 88 8.16 -6.49 -15.27
C ILE A 88 8.29 -5.31 -14.30
N ALA A 89 9.50 -4.97 -13.84
CA ALA A 89 9.74 -3.96 -12.81
C ALA A 89 9.10 -2.60 -13.12
N THR A 90 9.15 -2.17 -14.38
CA THR A 90 8.58 -0.88 -14.82
C THR A 90 7.06 -0.83 -14.76
N TYR A 91 6.40 -1.98 -14.82
CA TYR A 91 4.94 -2.13 -14.80
C TYR A 91 4.38 -2.25 -13.38
N ILE A 92 5.21 -2.62 -12.39
CA ILE A 92 4.79 -2.71 -10.99
C ILE A 92 4.66 -1.29 -10.43
N LYS A 93 3.43 -0.80 -10.36
CA LYS A 93 3.09 0.50 -9.75
C LYS A 93 2.57 0.37 -8.34
N HIS A 94 2.12 -0.82 -7.97
CA HIS A 94 1.54 -1.07 -6.68
C HIS A 94 2.13 -2.33 -6.07
N LEU A 95 2.58 -2.23 -4.83
CA LEU A 95 3.14 -3.35 -4.10
C LEU A 95 2.40 -3.52 -2.77
N ARG A 96 2.13 -4.77 -2.39
CA ARG A 96 1.58 -5.12 -1.08
C ARG A 96 2.52 -6.09 -0.38
N VAL A 97 2.90 -5.74 0.84
CA VAL A 97 3.79 -6.51 1.71
C VAL A 97 3.08 -6.79 3.02
N VAL A 98 2.88 -8.07 3.32
CA VAL A 98 2.33 -8.52 4.60
C VAL A 98 3.37 -9.44 5.22
N THR A 99 3.84 -9.13 6.43
CA THR A 99 4.84 -9.97 7.12
C THR A 99 4.25 -10.93 8.14
N ARG A 100 2.95 -10.83 8.44
CA ARG A 100 2.29 -11.73 9.39
C ARG A 100 2.05 -13.13 8.83
N HIS A 101 2.16 -14.12 9.71
CA HIS A 101 1.62 -15.46 9.51
C HIS A 101 0.11 -15.47 9.85
N ASP A 102 -0.73 -15.82 8.88
CA ASP A 102 -2.20 -15.73 8.94
C ASP A 102 -2.89 -16.67 9.97
N GLY A 103 -2.17 -17.36 10.86
CA GLY A 103 -2.86 -18.31 11.74
C GLY A 103 -2.04 -19.02 12.79
N SER A 104 -0.85 -18.53 13.14
CA SER A 104 -0.02 -19.18 14.13
C SER A 104 0.20 -18.23 15.31
N ASN A 105 -0.50 -18.49 16.43
CA ASN A 105 -0.28 -17.89 17.77
C ASN A 105 1.13 -18.16 18.34
N TYR A 106 2.09 -18.53 17.50
CA TYR A 106 3.49 -18.57 17.88
C TYR A 106 4.02 -17.14 17.85
N TYR A 107 3.72 -16.45 18.95
CA TYR A 107 4.62 -15.48 19.54
C TYR A 107 6.06 -15.97 19.41
N TYR A 108 6.99 -15.06 19.10
CA TYR A 108 8.44 -15.25 18.91
C TYR A 108 8.98 -15.40 17.47
N ASP A 109 8.19 -15.26 16.40
CA ASP A 109 8.80 -15.38 15.06
C ASP A 109 9.63 -14.13 14.70
N ARG A 110 10.95 -14.30 14.85
CA ARG A 110 12.10 -13.53 14.33
C ARG A 110 11.75 -12.40 13.36
N LYS A 111 12.46 -11.27 13.52
CA LYS A 111 12.64 -10.20 12.50
C LYS A 111 12.46 -10.76 11.10
N SER A 112 11.48 -10.24 10.38
CA SER A 112 11.13 -10.79 9.08
C SER A 112 12.23 -10.45 8.08
N ARG A 113 13.14 -11.41 7.82
CA ARG A 113 14.15 -11.32 6.75
C ARG A 113 13.57 -10.90 5.39
N GLN A 114 12.26 -11.02 5.20
CA GLN A 114 11.60 -10.61 3.96
C GLN A 114 11.61 -9.10 3.75
N LEU A 115 11.42 -8.30 4.81
CA LEU A 115 11.41 -6.85 4.66
C LEU A 115 12.80 -6.32 4.34
N GLU A 116 13.84 -6.93 4.91
CA GLU A 116 15.23 -6.71 4.50
C GLU A 116 15.43 -7.05 3.01
N VAL A 117 14.98 -8.23 2.55
CA VAL A 117 15.08 -8.64 1.14
C VAL A 117 14.33 -7.67 0.21
N ILE A 118 13.12 -7.25 0.59
CA ILE A 118 12.34 -6.27 -0.17
C ILE A 118 13.08 -4.93 -0.18
N SER A 119 13.51 -4.43 0.97
CA SER A 119 14.24 -3.18 1.11
C SER A 119 15.46 -3.14 0.20
N MET A 120 16.25 -4.21 0.21
CA MET A 120 17.40 -4.38 -0.70
C MET A 120 16.99 -4.39 -2.17
N SER A 121 15.95 -5.15 -2.55
CA SER A 121 15.45 -5.16 -3.93
C SER A 121 14.91 -3.80 -4.36
N LEU A 122 14.13 -3.11 -3.51
CA LEU A 122 13.63 -1.76 -3.76
C LEU A 122 14.79 -0.79 -3.96
N ALA A 123 15.81 -0.83 -3.09
CA ALA A 123 16.98 0.03 -3.20
C ALA A 123 17.81 -0.24 -4.47
N LYS A 124 17.91 -1.50 -4.90
CA LYS A 124 18.68 -1.91 -6.08
C LYS A 124 17.99 -1.54 -7.40
N HIS A 125 16.66 -1.59 -7.44
CA HIS A 125 15.90 -1.44 -8.69
C HIS A 125 15.32 -0.04 -8.83
N SER A 126 16.12 0.92 -9.31
CA SER A 126 15.68 2.31 -9.57
C SER A 126 14.56 2.43 -10.62
N ALA A 127 14.39 1.39 -11.46
CA ALA A 127 13.28 1.30 -12.42
C ALA A 127 11.92 1.08 -11.74
N LEU A 128 11.90 0.59 -10.50
CA LEU A 128 10.68 0.36 -9.73
C LEU A 128 10.21 1.68 -9.12
N ARG A 129 9.31 2.35 -9.84
CA ARG A 129 8.63 3.56 -9.38
C ARG A 129 7.25 3.17 -8.86
N LEU A 130 7.18 2.93 -7.55
CA LEU A 130 5.94 2.58 -6.88
C LEU A 130 5.08 3.84 -6.69
N ASN A 131 3.86 3.79 -7.18
CA ASN A 131 2.85 4.81 -6.93
C ASN A 131 2.09 4.51 -5.62
N ALA A 132 1.83 3.22 -5.34
CA ALA A 132 1.24 2.83 -4.07
C ALA A 132 1.95 1.67 -3.39
N LEU A 133 1.95 1.70 -2.06
CA LEU A 133 2.53 0.68 -1.20
C LEU A 133 1.54 0.36 -0.08
N ASP A 134 1.22 -0.92 0.08
CA ASP A 134 0.39 -1.45 1.16
C ASP A 134 1.27 -2.31 2.05
N LEU A 135 1.49 -1.89 3.29
CA LEU A 135 2.33 -2.54 4.29
C LEU A 135 1.45 -3.02 5.43
N ASP A 136 1.59 -4.29 5.81
CA ASP A 136 1.03 -4.84 7.03
C ASP A 136 2.13 -5.59 7.79
N VAL A 137 2.76 -4.88 8.73
CA VAL A 137 4.09 -5.20 9.26
C VAL A 137 4.17 -5.05 10.77
N GLY A 138 5.15 -5.72 11.41
CA GLY A 138 5.49 -5.46 12.80
C GLY A 138 6.27 -4.16 12.95
N ILE A 139 6.21 -3.56 14.14
CA ILE A 139 6.95 -2.32 14.41
C ILE A 139 8.46 -2.50 14.22
N ASP A 140 9.03 -3.61 14.68
CA ASP A 140 10.46 -3.91 14.59
C ASP A 140 10.94 -4.08 13.14
N ASP A 141 10.03 -4.34 12.20
CA ASP A 141 10.40 -4.47 10.80
C ASP A 141 10.44 -3.10 10.07
N LEU A 142 9.94 -2.01 10.68
CA LEU A 142 9.96 -0.68 10.04
C LEU A 142 11.36 -0.10 9.91
N GLU A 143 12.26 -0.45 10.83
CA GLU A 143 13.67 -0.04 10.77
C GLU A 143 14.32 -0.49 9.46
N GLU A 144 13.97 -1.67 8.95
CA GLU A 144 14.53 -2.24 7.71
C GLU A 144 14.10 -1.45 6.45
N LEU A 145 13.00 -0.68 6.55
CA LEU A 145 12.52 0.20 5.47
C LEU A 145 13.12 1.61 5.56
N SER A 146 13.76 1.95 6.68
CA SER A 146 14.45 3.23 6.81
C SER A 146 15.62 3.30 5.81
N GLY A 147 15.70 4.39 5.03
CA GLY A 147 16.74 4.59 4.02
C GLY A 147 16.43 4.08 2.61
N VAL A 148 15.27 3.45 2.36
CA VAL A 148 14.85 3.08 1.00
C VAL A 148 14.46 4.32 0.19
N LYS A 149 15.40 4.85 -0.60
CA LYS A 149 15.22 6.08 -1.41
C LYS A 149 14.03 6.04 -2.36
N ASN A 150 13.64 4.86 -2.84
CA ASN A 150 12.55 4.71 -3.81
C ASN A 150 11.17 5.07 -3.24
N LEU A 151 11.03 5.14 -1.91
CA LEU A 151 9.77 5.54 -1.26
C LEU A 151 9.45 7.03 -1.44
N SER A 152 10.42 7.86 -1.83
CA SER A 152 10.21 9.30 -2.05
C SER A 152 9.24 9.63 -3.19
N SER A 153 9.06 8.71 -4.14
CA SER A 153 8.13 8.86 -5.27
C SER A 153 6.70 8.38 -4.99
N LEU A 154 6.46 7.86 -3.79
CA LEU A 154 5.20 7.23 -3.42
C LEU A 154 4.09 8.27 -3.28
N THR A 155 2.99 8.11 -4.02
CA THR A 155 1.82 8.99 -3.93
C THR A 155 0.74 8.43 -3.01
N SER A 156 0.75 7.13 -2.73
CA SER A 156 -0.22 6.47 -1.85
C SER A 156 0.44 5.45 -0.92
N LEU A 157 0.24 5.59 0.39
CA LEU A 157 0.67 4.63 1.40
C LEU A 157 -0.54 4.10 2.16
N ASN A 158 -0.64 2.77 2.28
CA ASN A 158 -1.51 2.11 3.24
C ASN A 158 -0.62 1.35 4.21
N LEU A 159 -0.47 1.86 5.43
CA LEU A 159 0.43 1.33 6.44
C LEU A 159 -0.38 0.80 7.62
N CYS A 160 -0.30 -0.51 7.85
CA CYS A 160 -0.81 -1.20 9.02
C CYS A 160 0.39 -1.69 9.83
N VAL A 161 0.54 -1.12 11.03
CA VAL A 161 1.65 -1.41 11.95
C VAL A 161 1.08 -2.16 13.13
N ARG A 162 1.66 -3.32 13.42
CA ARG A 162 1.36 -4.09 14.61
C ARG A 162 2.41 -3.79 15.68
N ILE A 163 1.95 -3.37 16.84
CA ILE A 163 2.81 -3.14 17.99
C ILE A 163 2.57 -4.27 18.98
N ASP A 164 3.64 -4.98 19.34
CA ASP A 164 3.58 -5.96 20.41
C ASP A 164 3.40 -5.25 21.75
N GLY A 165 2.38 -5.70 22.49
CA GLY A 165 1.91 -5.05 23.69
C GLY A 165 2.60 -5.49 24.97
N TYR A 166 3.36 -6.58 24.96
CA TYR A 166 3.94 -7.11 26.19
C TYR A 166 4.84 -6.08 26.88
N ASN A 167 4.39 -5.66 28.07
CA ASN A 167 5.10 -4.75 28.99
C ASN A 167 5.32 -3.31 28.49
N LYS A 168 4.60 -2.85 27.46
CA LYS A 168 4.72 -1.44 27.03
C LYS A 168 3.81 -0.53 27.84
N THR A 169 4.41 0.48 28.45
CA THR A 169 3.70 1.54 29.19
C THR A 169 3.45 2.78 28.34
N ASP A 170 4.09 2.88 27.18
CA ASP A 170 4.04 4.03 26.26
C ASP A 170 4.28 3.53 24.83
N LEU A 171 3.55 4.10 23.86
CA LEU A 171 3.66 3.81 22.42
C LEU A 171 4.44 4.90 21.66
N SER A 172 4.90 5.94 22.35
CA SER A 172 5.48 7.13 21.71
C SER A 172 6.69 6.80 20.83
N SER A 173 7.60 5.94 21.28
CA SER A 173 8.78 5.53 20.49
C SER A 173 8.40 4.78 19.21
N ASP A 174 7.35 3.96 19.27
CA ASP A 174 6.87 3.18 18.13
C ASP A 174 6.22 4.10 17.10
N ILE A 175 5.38 5.03 17.57
CA ILE A 175 4.74 6.04 16.73
C ILE A 175 5.80 6.94 16.06
N ILE A 176 6.88 7.29 16.77
CA ILE A 176 8.01 8.02 16.17
C ILE A 176 8.60 7.24 15.00
N GLN A 177 8.86 5.93 15.16
CA GLN A 177 9.40 5.11 14.07
C GLN A 177 8.48 5.10 12.84
N VAL A 178 7.16 4.98 13.06
CA VAL A 178 6.15 5.07 11.99
C VAL A 178 6.26 6.40 11.24
N PHE A 179 6.35 7.49 11.99
CA PHE A 179 6.44 8.83 11.44
C PHE A 179 7.79 9.10 10.74
N MET A 180 8.89 8.59 11.28
CA MET A 180 10.23 8.65 10.66
C MET A 180 10.28 7.93 9.32
N LEU A 181 9.57 6.80 9.16
CA LEU A 181 9.46 6.16 7.84
C LEU A 181 8.78 7.08 6.82
N MET A 182 7.75 7.82 7.25
CA MET A 182 6.96 8.68 6.36
C MET A 182 7.63 10.03 6.04
N SER A 183 8.67 10.44 6.76
CA SER A 183 9.37 11.73 6.52
C SER A 183 9.98 11.84 5.12
N GLU A 184 10.34 10.70 4.54
CA GLU A 184 10.97 10.64 3.22
C GLU A 184 9.96 10.74 2.06
N MET A 185 8.65 10.65 2.33
CA MET A 185 7.60 10.53 1.31
C MET A 185 6.97 11.90 0.98
N LYS A 186 7.75 12.77 0.32
CA LYS A 186 7.33 14.15 -0.01
C LYS A 186 6.19 14.23 -1.02
N GLU A 187 6.05 13.21 -1.86
CA GLU A 187 5.04 13.13 -2.92
C GLU A 187 3.73 12.47 -2.46
N LEU A 188 3.60 12.17 -1.17
CA LEU A 188 2.46 11.44 -0.63
C LEU A 188 1.16 12.26 -0.72
N GLU A 189 0.20 11.78 -1.49
CA GLU A 189 -1.12 12.38 -1.69
C GLU A 189 -2.23 11.68 -0.88
N SER A 190 -2.05 10.39 -0.61
CA SER A 190 -3.00 9.56 0.13
C SER A 190 -2.31 8.71 1.18
N LEU A 191 -2.69 8.87 2.44
CA LEU A 191 -2.20 8.08 3.56
C LEU A 191 -3.37 7.34 4.23
N THR A 192 -3.27 6.02 4.29
CA THR A 192 -4.03 5.19 5.22
C THR A 192 -3.09 4.68 6.30
N LEU A 193 -3.39 4.95 7.56
CA LEU A 193 -2.59 4.51 8.69
C LEU A 193 -3.47 3.70 9.65
N LYS A 194 -3.00 2.50 9.99
CA LYS A 194 -3.60 1.64 10.99
C LYS A 194 -2.56 1.24 12.01
N ILE A 195 -2.79 1.55 13.28
CA ILE A 195 -2.04 0.95 14.38
C ILE A 195 -2.92 -0.13 15.00
N ALA A 196 -2.43 -1.36 14.92
CA ALA A 196 -3.03 -2.50 15.60
C ALA A 196 -2.17 -2.82 16.81
N TYR A 197 -2.78 -2.80 17.97
CA TYR A 197 -2.16 -3.21 19.21
C TYR A 197 -2.82 -4.53 19.61
N ASP A 198 -2.02 -5.56 19.89
CA ASP A 198 -2.55 -6.86 20.31
C ASP A 198 -2.96 -6.77 21.79
N GLU A 199 -4.21 -6.36 22.03
CA GLU A 199 -4.82 -6.17 23.35
C GLU A 199 -5.10 -7.51 24.04
N TYR A 200 -4.07 -8.20 24.54
CA TYR A 200 -4.26 -9.31 25.46
C TYR A 200 -4.43 -8.78 26.90
N GLY A 201 -5.58 -8.13 27.13
CA GLY A 201 -6.13 -7.95 28.48
C GLY A 201 -5.52 -6.83 29.34
N GLN A 202 -4.82 -5.87 28.77
CA GLN A 202 -4.38 -4.67 29.50
C GLN A 202 -5.14 -3.45 28.98
N GLY A 203 -5.61 -2.59 29.90
CA GLY A 203 -6.40 -1.41 29.58
C GLY A 203 -5.68 -0.44 28.64
N SER A 204 -6.38 0.60 28.19
CA SER A 204 -5.88 1.60 27.25
C SER A 204 -4.50 2.14 27.68
N ILE A 205 -3.48 1.96 26.85
CA ILE A 205 -2.18 2.59 27.05
C ILE A 205 -2.30 4.08 26.72
N PRO A 206 -1.93 4.98 27.65
CA PRO A 206 -1.91 6.41 27.35
C PRO A 206 -0.90 6.68 26.23
N VAL A 207 -1.31 7.50 25.27
CA VAL A 207 -0.41 8.03 24.24
C VAL A 207 -0.25 9.52 24.47
N HIS A 208 0.98 9.93 24.74
CA HIS A 208 1.33 11.33 24.87
C HIS A 208 1.94 11.83 23.55
N ALA A 209 1.67 13.10 23.22
CA ALA A 209 2.42 13.77 22.17
C ALA A 209 3.90 13.90 22.61
N PRO A 210 4.86 13.82 21.69
CA PRO A 210 6.27 13.95 22.03
C PRO A 210 6.55 15.36 22.54
N GLN A 211 7.57 15.49 23.39
CA GLN A 211 8.02 16.81 23.82
C GLN A 211 8.52 17.64 22.61
N PRO A 212 8.25 18.96 22.57
CA PRO A 212 8.75 19.82 21.52
C PRO A 212 10.27 19.66 21.32
N GLY A 213 10.70 19.42 20.08
CA GLY A 213 12.13 19.27 19.72
C GLY A 213 12.66 17.83 19.72
N ALA A 214 11.91 16.84 20.22
CA ALA A 214 12.30 15.43 20.14
C ALA A 214 12.11 14.82 18.74
N PHE A 215 11.40 15.53 17.86
CA PHE A 215 10.92 14.99 16.60
C PHE A 215 11.09 16.00 15.46
N THR A 216 11.49 15.50 14.28
CA THR A 216 11.63 16.34 13.09
C THR A 216 10.25 16.59 12.50
N LYS A 217 9.88 17.85 12.31
CA LYS A 217 8.59 18.23 11.70
C LYS A 217 8.33 17.46 10.41
N LEU A 218 7.25 16.70 10.38
CA LEU A 218 6.73 16.06 9.18
C LEU A 218 5.92 17.05 8.37
N SER A 219 6.23 17.11 7.09
CA SER A 219 5.63 18.06 6.16
C SER A 219 5.09 17.30 4.95
N PHE A 220 3.80 17.03 4.96
CA PHE A 220 3.07 16.37 3.89
C PHE A 220 2.42 17.40 2.95
N GLN A 221 3.24 18.04 2.12
CA GLN A 221 2.81 19.17 1.28
C GLN A 221 1.71 18.80 0.27
N LYS A 222 1.65 17.54 -0.16
CA LYS A 222 0.70 17.07 -1.18
C LYS A 222 -0.41 16.18 -0.62
N LEU A 223 -0.42 15.92 0.70
CA LEU A 223 -1.37 14.98 1.29
C LEU A 223 -2.78 15.55 1.27
N ARG A 224 -3.61 14.97 0.40
CA ARG A 224 -5.02 15.34 0.21
C ARG A 224 -5.97 14.42 0.95
N LYS A 225 -5.57 13.16 1.12
CA LYS A 225 -6.42 12.11 1.71
C LYS A 225 -5.74 11.47 2.92
N LEU A 226 -6.38 11.56 4.08
CA LEU A 226 -5.97 10.87 5.29
C LEU A 226 -7.05 9.87 5.72
N THR A 227 -6.65 8.66 6.06
CA THR A 227 -7.52 7.61 6.57
C THR A 227 -6.86 6.99 7.80
N LEU A 228 -7.45 7.19 8.97
CA LEU A 228 -6.96 6.64 10.23
C LEU A 228 -7.83 5.47 10.66
N ARG A 229 -7.25 4.28 10.77
CA ARG A 229 -7.89 3.11 11.36
C ARG A 229 -7.28 2.89 12.73
N SER A 230 -8.02 3.12 13.82
CA SER A 230 -7.47 3.32 15.18
C SER A 230 -6.96 4.75 15.41
N ALA A 231 -7.83 5.73 15.14
CA ALA A 231 -7.46 7.15 15.25
C ALA A 231 -6.94 7.55 16.64
N VAL A 232 -7.42 6.90 17.71
CA VAL A 232 -7.16 7.25 19.12
C VAL A 232 -5.68 7.52 19.41
N TYR A 233 -4.80 6.63 18.95
CA TYR A 233 -3.36 6.71 19.23
C TYR A 233 -2.64 7.78 18.42
N LEU A 234 -3.25 8.26 17.33
CA LEU A 234 -2.61 9.13 16.36
C LEU A 234 -3.08 10.58 16.45
N LEU A 235 -4.27 10.83 16.99
CA LEU A 235 -4.83 12.17 17.09
C LEU A 235 -3.92 13.15 17.85
N PRO A 236 -3.36 12.81 19.04
CA PRO A 236 -2.46 13.73 19.76
C PRO A 236 -1.29 14.23 18.93
N TRP A 237 -0.74 13.36 18.06
CA TRP A 237 0.38 13.67 17.20
C TRP A 237 -0.01 14.53 16.00
N LEU A 238 -1.19 14.29 15.44
CA LEU A 238 -1.69 15.01 14.26
C LEU A 238 -2.22 16.40 14.58
N MET A 239 -2.63 16.66 15.83
CA MET A 239 -3.10 17.97 16.28
C MET A 239 -1.99 19.01 16.40
N ASP A 240 -0.76 18.58 16.67
CA ASP A 240 0.37 19.49 16.78
C ASP A 240 0.94 19.82 15.39
N GLN A 241 0.60 21.01 14.89
CA GLN A 241 1.08 21.49 13.59
C GLN A 241 2.59 21.75 13.53
N SER A 242 3.28 21.77 14.69
CA SER A 242 4.74 21.79 14.74
C SER A 242 5.32 20.41 14.45
N LEU A 243 4.57 19.33 14.70
CA LEU A 243 4.96 17.95 14.42
C LEU A 243 4.49 17.49 13.04
N VAL A 244 3.21 17.71 12.70
CA VAL A 244 2.63 17.24 11.43
C VAL A 244 1.94 18.38 10.69
N TYR A 245 2.40 18.67 9.49
CA TYR A 245 1.87 19.73 8.64
C TYR A 245 1.37 19.17 7.31
N ALA A 246 0.06 19.24 7.08
CA ALA A 246 -0.59 18.81 5.85
C ALA A 246 -1.52 19.94 5.32
N PRO A 247 -1.01 20.88 4.50
CA PRO A 247 -1.77 22.03 4.06
C PRO A 247 -2.89 21.72 3.07
N GLU A 248 -2.71 20.67 2.25
CA GLU A 248 -3.62 20.31 1.15
C GLU A 248 -4.68 19.26 1.54
N LEU A 249 -4.87 19.01 2.84
CA LEU A 249 -5.73 17.94 3.32
C LEU A 249 -7.21 18.28 3.11
N THR A 250 -7.87 17.61 2.16
CA THR A 250 -9.29 17.84 1.81
C THR A 250 -10.21 16.68 2.19
N TYR A 251 -9.67 15.49 2.43
CA TYR A 251 -10.44 14.30 2.79
C TYR A 251 -9.87 13.65 4.05
N VAL A 252 -10.72 13.42 5.04
CA VAL A 252 -10.40 12.70 6.27
C VAL A 252 -11.41 11.60 6.53
N PHE A 253 -10.91 10.38 6.74
CA PHE A 253 -11.71 9.25 7.21
C PHE A 253 -11.15 8.77 8.54
N LEU A 254 -11.96 8.80 9.60
CA LEU A 254 -11.59 8.28 10.91
C LEU A 254 -12.43 7.04 11.24
N HIS A 255 -11.75 5.94 11.52
CA HIS A 255 -12.35 4.75 12.10
C HIS A 255 -12.05 4.71 13.60
N ILE A 256 -13.10 4.81 14.39
CA ILE A 256 -13.08 4.75 15.84
C ILE A 256 -13.52 3.33 16.24
N ASN A 257 -12.60 2.56 16.81
CA ASN A 257 -12.93 1.24 17.36
C ASN A 257 -13.57 1.41 18.75
N HIS A 258 -14.52 0.55 19.10
CA HIS A 258 -15.25 0.63 20.38
C HIS A 258 -14.37 0.49 21.61
N ASP A 259 -13.35 -0.35 21.52
CA ASP A 259 -12.52 -0.72 22.68
C ASP A 259 -11.64 0.43 23.17
N ASN A 260 -11.51 1.49 22.36
CA ASN A 260 -10.74 2.67 22.67
C ASN A 260 -11.65 3.89 22.61
N SER A 261 -12.21 4.26 23.76
CA SER A 261 -12.99 5.50 23.90
C SER A 261 -12.07 6.67 23.52
N VAL A 262 -12.27 7.22 22.32
CA VAL A 262 -11.63 8.48 21.93
C VAL A 262 -12.20 9.55 22.85
N ASP A 263 -11.33 10.27 23.55
CA ASP A 263 -11.74 11.47 24.28
C ASP A 263 -12.37 12.46 23.28
N CYS A 264 -13.65 12.80 23.50
CA CYS A 264 -14.39 13.71 22.63
C CYS A 264 -13.70 15.08 22.55
N ALA A 265 -13.03 15.53 23.61
CA ALA A 265 -12.27 16.79 23.61
C ALA A 265 -11.06 16.71 22.66
N VAL A 266 -10.33 15.59 22.66
CA VAL A 266 -9.20 15.35 21.75
C VAL A 266 -9.68 15.29 20.30
N LEU A 267 -10.80 14.60 20.04
CA LEU A 267 -11.36 14.55 18.69
C LEU A 267 -11.82 15.94 18.23
N GLN A 268 -12.57 16.67 19.06
CA GLN A 268 -13.03 18.02 18.73
C GLN A 268 -11.83 18.94 18.44
N GLN A 269 -10.79 18.89 19.28
CA GLN A 269 -9.58 19.67 19.07
C GLN A 269 -8.92 19.32 17.72
N PHE A 270 -8.90 18.05 17.31
CA PHE A 270 -8.40 17.66 15.99
C PHE A 270 -9.25 18.22 14.85
N LEU A 271 -10.57 18.19 14.99
CA LEU A 271 -11.48 18.78 14.00
C LEU A 271 -11.26 20.29 13.90
N ASP A 272 -11.16 20.98 15.03
CA ASP A 272 -10.98 22.43 15.08
C ASP A 272 -9.62 22.88 14.54
N THR A 273 -8.56 22.15 14.86
CA THR A 273 -7.18 22.55 14.52
C THR A 273 -6.73 22.10 13.14
N VAL A 274 -7.10 20.89 12.72
CA VAL A 274 -6.63 20.28 11.46
C VAL A 274 -7.70 20.38 10.38
N CYS A 275 -8.99 20.20 10.72
CA CYS A 275 -10.04 20.03 9.72
C CYS A 275 -10.81 21.31 9.36
N SER A 276 -11.04 22.21 10.32
CA SER A 276 -12.05 23.29 10.32
C SER A 276 -12.06 24.27 9.12
N ARG A 277 -11.03 24.27 8.27
CA ARG A 277 -10.94 25.17 7.09
C ARG A 277 -10.53 24.50 5.80
N ARG A 278 -10.19 23.21 5.84
CA ARG A 278 -9.50 22.53 4.74
C ARG A 278 -10.21 21.26 4.30
N VAL A 279 -10.82 20.55 5.25
CA VAL A 279 -11.43 19.25 4.99
C VAL A 279 -12.83 19.45 4.43
N GLU A 280 -12.98 19.11 3.15
CA GLU A 280 -14.25 19.13 2.43
C GLU A 280 -15.08 17.88 2.71
N ASN A 281 -14.40 16.76 2.96
CA ASN A 281 -15.03 15.45 3.15
C ASN A 281 -14.52 14.82 4.44
N LEU A 282 -15.38 14.81 5.46
CA LEU A 282 -15.12 14.13 6.73
C LEU A 282 -16.04 12.91 6.84
N ILE A 283 -15.44 11.74 7.04
CA ILE A 283 -16.19 10.51 7.32
C ILE A 283 -15.74 9.97 8.68
N LEU A 284 -16.70 9.85 9.59
CA LEU A 284 -16.51 9.23 10.89
C LEU A 284 -17.24 7.90 10.89
N ARG A 285 -16.51 6.83 11.20
CA ARG A 285 -17.07 5.48 11.32
C ARG A 285 -16.74 4.91 12.68
N SER A 286 -17.76 4.57 13.44
CA SER A 286 -17.63 3.76 14.65
C SER A 286 -17.81 2.28 14.29
N ALA A 287 -17.12 1.39 15.02
CA ALA A 287 -17.15 -0.05 14.76
C ALA A 287 -18.48 -0.75 15.19
N GLY A 288 -19.60 -0.02 15.38
CA GLY A 288 -20.88 -0.62 15.80
C GLY A 288 -22.07 0.30 15.61
N SER A 289 -23.22 -0.15 16.14
CA SER A 289 -24.53 0.21 15.57
C SER A 289 -24.88 1.69 15.68
N GLU A 290 -24.33 2.45 16.63
CA GLU A 290 -24.63 3.88 16.76
C GLU A 290 -23.39 4.66 17.22
N LEU A 291 -23.17 5.85 16.66
CA LEU A 291 -22.23 6.82 17.21
C LEU A 291 -22.80 7.30 18.55
N PRO A 292 -21.99 7.39 19.62
CA PRO A 292 -22.41 8.03 20.86
C PRO A 292 -23.08 9.37 20.58
N GLY A 293 -24.25 9.63 21.16
CA GLY A 293 -25.01 10.87 20.91
C GLY A 293 -24.19 12.14 21.17
N GLU A 294 -23.21 12.08 22.07
CA GLU A 294 -22.26 13.15 22.36
C GLU A 294 -21.37 13.52 21.16
N LEU A 295 -20.97 12.54 20.34
CA LEU A 295 -20.18 12.79 19.13
C LEU A 295 -20.99 13.48 18.03
N LEU A 296 -22.30 13.24 17.98
CA LEU A 296 -23.19 13.96 17.06
C LEU A 296 -23.33 15.44 17.45
N VAL A 297 -23.31 15.76 18.74
CA VAL A 297 -23.37 17.16 19.21
C VAL A 297 -22.09 17.91 18.82
N CYS A 298 -20.92 17.28 18.97
CA CYS A 298 -19.62 17.83 18.55
C CYS A 298 -19.54 18.16 17.04
N LEU A 299 -20.23 17.40 16.18
CA LEU A 299 -20.18 17.61 14.73
C LEU A 299 -21.13 18.68 14.20
N LEU A 300 -22.14 19.06 15.01
CA LEU A 300 -23.16 20.03 14.63
C LEU A 300 -22.87 21.44 15.19
N ALA A 301 -21.88 21.57 16.07
CA ALA A 301 -21.42 22.84 16.65
C ALA A 301 -20.28 23.44 15.83
#